data_AF-A0A3D4YNB6-F1
#
_entry.id   AF-A0A3D4YNB6-F1
#
_cell.length_a   1.000
_cell.length_b   1.000
_cell.length_c   1.000
_cell.angle_alpha   90.00
_cell.angle_beta   90.00
_cell.angle_gamma   90.00
#
_symmetry.space_group_name_H-M   'P 1'
#
loop_
_entity.id
_entity.type
_entity.pdbx_description
1 polymer ?
#
loop_
_entity_poly.entity_id
_entity_poly.type
_entity_poly.pdbx_seq_one_letter_code
_entity_poly.pdbx_strand_id
1 'polypeptide(L)' 'MVDQLIYILSGTMSLEIEGKRYEAGPGTLVVFPAGVPHRNWNGGCEATVHLAINSPLPDPAVPFAQSID' A
#
# COMPACT_ATOMS: atom_id res chain seq x y z
N MET A 1 -7.18 -13.24 1.74
CA MET A 1 -7.29 -11.80 2.03
C MET A 1 -6.68 -11.57 3.40
N VAL A 2 -5.73 -10.66 3.52
CA VAL A 2 -5.03 -10.35 4.77
C VAL A 2 -5.06 -8.83 4.99
N ASP A 3 -4.85 -8.38 6.22
CA ASP A 3 -4.63 -6.97 6.48
C ASP A 3 -3.27 -6.57 5.93
N GLN A 4 -3.20 -5.39 5.30
CA GLN A 4 -1.95 -4.77 4.92
C GLN A 4 -1.80 -3.43 5.63
N LEU A 5 -0.61 -3.19 6.16
CA LEU A 5 -0.23 -1.90 6.72
C LEU A 5 1.02 -1.41 6.01
N ILE A 6 1.03 -0.13 5.64
CA ILE A 6 2.16 0.53 5.01
C ILE A 6 2.57 1.74 5.85
N TYR A 7 3.80 1.76 6.33
CA TYR A 7 4.39 2.91 7.01
C TYR A 7 5.42 3.59 6.11
N ILE A 8 5.18 4.87 5.80
CA ILE A 8 6.03 5.63 4.87
C ILE A 8 7.27 6.17 5.60
N LEU A 9 8.44 5.81 5.08
CA LEU A 9 9.75 6.23 5.60
C LEU A 9 10.28 7.46 4.87
N SER A 10 10.13 7.52 3.54
CA SER A 10 10.53 8.66 2.71
C SER A 10 9.72 8.71 1.42
N GLY A 11 9.72 9.86 0.75
CA GLY A 11 8.93 10.08 -0.47
C GLY A 11 7.43 10.23 -0.20
N THR A 12 6.62 10.16 -1.26
CA THR A 12 5.16 10.29 -1.18
C THR A 12 4.50 9.17 -1.97
N MET A 13 3.73 8.33 -1.27
CA MET A 13 2.92 7.29 -1.88
C MET A 13 1.57 7.84 -2.29
N SER A 14 1.19 7.63 -3.54
CA SER A 14 -0.16 7.90 -4.02
C SER A 14 -1.00 6.64 -3.89
N LEU A 15 -2.24 6.79 -3.44
CA LEU A 15 -3.14 5.67 -3.15
C LEU A 15 -4.52 5.91 -3.75
N GLU A 16 -5.18 4.83 -4.11
CA GLU A 16 -6.62 4.81 -4.33
C GLU A 16 -7.23 3.70 -3.48
N ILE A 17 -8.17 4.07 -2.60
CA ILE A 17 -8.83 3.18 -1.64
C ILE A 17 -10.32 3.37 -1.84
N GLU A 18 -11.03 2.31 -2.22
CA GLU A 18 -12.47 2.33 -2.51
C GLU A 18 -12.86 3.46 -3.48
N GLY A 19 -12.04 3.69 -4.50
CA GLY A 19 -12.25 4.72 -5.54
C GLY A 19 -11.90 6.14 -5.12
N LYS A 20 -11.44 6.38 -3.88
CA LYS A 20 -10.99 7.69 -3.42
C LYS A 20 -9.46 7.77 -3.40
N ARG A 21 -8.93 8.90 -3.87
CA ARG A 21 -7.48 9.14 -3.93
C ARG A 21 -6.95 9.80 -2.67
N TYR A 22 -5.74 9.39 -2.29
CA TYR A 22 -5.00 9.88 -1.13
C TYR A 22 -3.51 10.00 -1.46
N GLU A 23 -2.80 10.84 -0.69
CA GLU A 23 -1.34 10.91 -0.69
C GLU A 23 -0.85 10.64 0.74
N ALA A 24 0.19 9.84 0.90
CA ALA A 24 0.81 9.51 2.18
C ALA A 24 2.30 9.85 2.15
N GLY A 25 2.70 10.83 2.96
CA GLY A 25 4.10 11.22 3.15
C GLY A 25 4.73 10.55 4.38
N PRO A 26 6.00 10.85 4.68
CA PRO A 26 6.76 10.21 5.76
C PRO A 26 6.06 10.34 7.12
N GLY A 27 6.09 9.27 7.91
CA GLY A 27 5.42 9.21 9.21
C GLY A 27 3.95 8.79 9.15
N THR A 28 3.39 8.59 7.95
CA THR A 28 2.02 8.12 7.77
C THR A 28 1.95 6.60 7.84
N LEU A 29 1.03 6.07 8.67
CA LEU A 29 0.61 4.66 8.62
C LEU A 29 -0.70 4.57 7.85
N VAL A 30 -0.68 3.85 6.73
CA VAL A 30 -1.87 3.48 5.98
C VAL A 30 -2.28 2.06 6.39
N VAL A 31 -3.57 1.86 6.64
CA VAL A 31 -4.14 0.56 7.03
C VAL A 31 -5.18 0.16 5.98
N PHE A 32 -4.98 -1.01 5.38
CA PHE A 32 -5.93 -1.66 4.48
C PHE A 32 -6.44 -2.94 5.16
N PRO A 33 -7.64 -2.88 5.76
CA PRO A 33 -8.29 -4.08 6.26
C PRO A 33 -8.49 -5.13 5.14
N ALA A 34 -8.44 -6.41 5.52
CA ALA A 34 -8.68 -7.51 4.60
C ALA A 34 -10.01 -7.33 3.86
N GLY A 35 -9.97 -7.39 2.53
CA GLY A 35 -11.15 -7.21 1.69
C GLY A 35 -11.30 -5.82 1.06
N VAL A 36 -10.61 -4.81 1.57
CA VAL A 36 -10.70 -3.44 1.05
C VAL A 36 -9.95 -3.33 -0.29
N PRO A 37 -10.63 -2.99 -1.40
CA PRO A 37 -9.97 -2.74 -2.67
C PRO A 37 -9.07 -1.50 -2.59
N HIS A 38 -7.79 -1.68 -2.90
CA HIS A 38 -6.81 -0.59 -2.91
C HIS A 38 -5.75 -0.79 -3.99
N ARG A 39 -5.14 0.31 -4.40
CA ARG A 39 -3.87 0.32 -5.12
C ARG A 39 -2.97 1.43 -4.59
N ASN A 40 -1.67 1.24 -4.72
CA ASN A 40 -0.67 2.25 -4.44
C ASN A 40 0.34 2.35 -5.58
N TRP A 41 0.89 3.54 -5.78
CA TRP A 41 1.96 3.77 -6.75
C TRP A 41 2.84 4.92 -6.26
N ASN A 42 4.01 5.05 -6.87
CA ASN A 42 4.85 6.21 -6.64
C ASN A 42 4.41 7.34 -7.58
N GLY A 43 3.52 8.23 -7.13
CA GLY A 43 3.10 9.39 -7.90
C GLY A 43 4.00 10.62 -7.73
N GLY A 44 4.97 10.56 -6.81
CA GLY A 44 5.94 11.63 -6.58
C GLY A 44 7.14 11.60 -7.53
N CYS A 45 7.94 12.67 -7.50
CA CYS A 45 9.18 12.79 -8.28
C CYS A 45 10.39 12.08 -7.65
N GLU A 46 10.25 11.59 -6.42
CA GLU A 46 11.31 10.90 -5.67
C GLU A 46 10.89 9.47 -5.35
N ALA A 47 11.85 8.62 -4.99
CA ALA A 47 11.55 7.24 -4.59
C ALA A 47 10.76 7.23 -3.27
N THR A 48 9.64 6.50 -3.27
CA THR A 48 8.91 6.17 -2.05
C THR A 48 9.55 4.96 -1.37
N VAL A 49 9.95 5.10 -0.11
CA VAL A 49 10.46 4.01 0.73
C VAL A 49 9.47 3.78 1.86
N HIS A 50 9.09 2.51 2.09
CA HIS A 50 8.09 2.16 3.09
C HIS A 50 8.36 0.78 3.70
N LEU A 51 7.79 0.56 4.89
CA LEU A 51 7.66 -0.77 5.48
C LEU A 51 6.27 -1.31 5.15
N ALA A 52 6.22 -2.54 4.64
CA ALA A 52 4.97 -3.25 4.41
C ALA A 52 4.83 -4.39 5.43
N ILE A 53 3.70 -4.43 6.12
CA ILE A 53 3.35 -5.47 7.09
C ILE A 53 2.07 -6.12 6.60
N ASN A 54 2.12 -7.42 6.36
CA ASN A 54 0.96 -8.21 5.93
C ASN A 54 0.64 -9.21 7.04
N SER A 55 -0.59 -9.20 7.54
CA SER A 55 -1.01 -10.06 8.65
C SER A 55 -2.41 -10.64 8.42
N PRO A 56 -2.59 -11.97 8.46
CA PRO A 56 -1.54 -12.99 8.60
C PRO A 56 -0.58 -13.03 7.39
N LEU A 57 0.42 -13.92 7.43
CA LEU A 57 1.27 -14.18 6.27
C LEU A 57 0.37 -14.52 5.05
N PRO A 58 0.51 -13.82 3.91
CA PRO A 58 -0.21 -14.17 2.69
C PRO A 58 0.11 -15.61 2.25
N ASP A 59 -0.83 -16.24 1.54
CA ASP A 59 -0.56 -17.54 0.92
C ASP A 59 0.55 -17.39 -0.13
N PRO A 60 1.70 -18.07 0.04
CA PRO A 60 2.82 -17.94 -0.89
C PRO A 60 2.52 -18.50 -2.29
N ALA A 61 1.48 -19.32 -2.45
CA ALA A 61 1.05 -19.84 -3.75
C ALA A 61 0.20 -18.84 -4.56
N VAL A 62 -0.23 -17.73 -3.94
CA VAL A 62 -1.10 -16.73 -4.58
C VAL A 62 -0.34 -15.40 -4.71
N PRO A 63 -0.32 -14.76 -5.89
CA PRO A 63 0.24 -13.42 -6.04
C PRO A 63 -0.41 -12.45 -5.05
N PHE A 64 0.40 -11.83 -4.20
CA PHE A 64 -0.11 -10.95 -3.15
C PHE A 64 -0.59 -9.59 -3.69
N ALA A 65 0.10 -9.08 -4.72
CA ALA A 65 -0.27 -7.87 -5.43
C ALA A 65 -0.10 -8.10 -6.94
N GLN A 66 -0.85 -7.36 -7.74
CA GLN A 66 -0.76 -7.35 -9.19
C GLN A 66 -0.46 -5.93 -9.65
N SER A 67 0.49 -5.78 -10.56
CA SER A 67 0.68 -4.52 -11.28
C SER A 67 -0.47 -4.33 -12.27
N ILE A 68 -0.94 -3.10 -12.38
CA ILE A 68 -1.91 -2.69 -13.39
C ILE A 68 -1.24 -1.63 -14.27
N ASP A 69 -1.50 -1.68 -15.58
CA ASP A 69 -0.98 -0.73 -16.57
C ASP A 69 -1.65 0.65 -16.46
#